data_AF-A0A7Y2HEI4-F1
#
_entry.id   AF-A0A7Y2HEI4-F1
#
_cell.length_a   1.000
_cell.length_b   1.000
_cell.length_c   1.000
_cell.angle_alpha   90.00
_cell.angle_beta   90.00
_cell.angle_gamma   90.00
#
_symmetry.space_group_name_H-M   'P 1'
#
loop_
_entity.id
_entity.type
_entity.pdbx_description
1 polymer ?
#
loop_
_entity_poly.entity_id
_entity_poly.type
_entity_poly.pdbx_seq_one_letter_code
_entity_poly.pdbx_strand_id
1 'polypeptide(L)'
;MKTPLFADTVLNSLIQMGQQFINAFPRVFTAIVIVLVGMIIAKMIAKTLRKLMEKAGIDKIGEKLNEIEMIQKSNIEIKLSQLFSKVLYYVLMLFFLVAAADVLAMPAVSQLVTDIFNFVPNLIVALIVLILGLLMSEAVKNLVYTTLKSLAIPSARIISSFLFYFLLINVFVSALTQAKINIEFLSQNLTVLIGGAVMAFGIGYGLASKDVIANFMASFYSKDKVKLGDMVTIDGVEGEIIDLDRTSLTINTDKSQVILPLSKMTSDKIEIHKG
;
A
#
# COMPACT_ATOMS: atom_id res chain seq x y z
N MET A 1 13.80 72.99 27.10
CA MET A 1 13.97 71.54 26.96
C MET A 1 15.37 71.28 26.41
N LYS A 2 16.28 70.72 27.20
CA LYS A 2 17.57 70.23 26.69
C LYS A 2 17.30 68.86 26.07
N THR A 3 17.51 68.71 24.77
CA THR A 3 17.51 67.39 24.12
C THR A 3 18.53 66.50 24.82
N PRO A 4 18.19 65.23 25.15
CA PRO A 4 19.19 64.32 25.71
C PRO A 4 20.36 64.23 24.73
N LEU A 5 21.59 64.30 25.27
CA LEU A 5 22.80 64.23 24.48
C LEU A 5 22.78 62.87 23.77
N PHE A 6 23.10 62.82 22.47
CA PHE A 6 23.13 61.56 21.70
C PHE A 6 23.91 60.44 22.42
N ALA A 7 24.97 60.81 23.15
CA ALA A 7 25.74 59.91 24.00
C ALA A 7 24.91 59.22 25.09
N ASP A 8 23.95 59.90 25.72
CA ASP A 8 23.08 59.33 26.76
C ASP A 8 22.11 58.29 26.16
N THR A 9 21.57 58.55 24.97
CA THR A 9 20.71 57.60 24.25
C THR A 9 21.48 56.33 23.86
N VAL A 10 22.71 56.49 23.37
CA VAL A 10 23.58 55.35 23.02
C VAL A 10 23.99 54.57 24.26
N LEU A 11 24.39 55.25 25.34
CA LEU A 11 24.78 54.61 26.59
C LEU A 11 23.62 53.84 27.22
N ASN A 12 22.41 54.43 27.26
CA ASN A 12 21.22 53.76 27.76
C ASN A 12 20.84 52.54 26.90
N SER A 13 21.00 52.63 25.58
CA SER A 13 20.79 51.49 24.68
C SER A 13 21.79 50.36 24.95
N LEU A 14 23.08 50.68 25.14
CA LEU A 14 24.11 49.69 25.47
C LEU A 14 23.87 49.03 26.84
N ILE A 15 23.45 49.81 27.84
CA ILE A 15 23.09 49.29 29.17
C ILE A 15 21.88 48.37 29.08
N GLN A 16 20.85 48.74 28.31
CA GLN A 16 19.67 47.87 28.09
C GLN A 16 20.04 46.57 27.38
N MET A 17 20.91 46.62 26.37
CA MET A 17 21.43 45.42 25.70
C MET A 17 22.23 44.53 26.67
N GLY A 18 23.08 45.13 27.51
CA GLY A 18 23.83 44.42 28.54
C GLY A 18 22.92 43.76 29.58
N GLN A 19 21.86 44.45 30.01
CA GLN A 19 20.85 43.88 30.92
C GLN A 19 20.07 42.74 30.27
N GLN A 20 19.72 42.85 28.99
CA GLN A 20 19.10 41.74 28.24
C GLN A 20 20.01 40.52 28.18
N PHE A 21 21.33 40.72 28.00
CA PHE A 21 22.31 39.63 27.99
C PHE A 21 22.41 38.92 29.36
N ILE A 22 22.48 39.69 30.45
CA ILE A 22 22.51 39.14 31.82
C ILE A 22 21.22 38.36 32.11
N ASN A 23 20.07 38.88 31.67
CA ASN A 23 18.78 38.21 31.84
C ASN A 23 18.58 36.99 30.95
N ALA A 24 19.35 36.85 29.86
CA ALA A 24 19.34 35.67 29.01
C ALA A 24 20.06 34.48 29.65
N PHE A 25 21.06 34.73 30.50
CA PHE A 25 21.86 33.67 31.12
C PHE A 25 21.01 32.67 31.95
N PRO A 26 20.13 33.12 32.88
CA PRO A 26 19.23 32.21 33.60
C PRO A 26 18.28 31.42 32.69
N ARG A 27 17.79 32.04 31.60
CA ARG A 27 16.88 31.40 30.65
C ARG A 27 17.58 30.29 29.87
N VAL A 28 18.78 30.57 29.36
CA VAL A 28 19.60 29.58 28.65
C VAL A 28 19.94 28.42 29.57
N PHE A 29 20.36 28.70 30.82
CA PHE A 29 20.64 27.66 31.80
C PHE A 29 19.39 26.80 32.07
N THR A 30 18.24 27.42 32.31
CA THR A 30 16.98 26.69 32.57
C THR A 30 16.56 25.84 31.38
N ALA A 31 16.66 26.37 30.15
CA ALA A 31 16.37 25.63 28.93
C ALA A 31 17.28 24.41 28.74
N ILE A 32 18.58 24.54 29.02
CA ILE A 32 19.53 23.41 29.00
C ILE A 32 19.12 22.36 30.04
N VAL A 33 18.80 22.77 31.27
CA VAL A 33 18.33 21.85 32.31
C VAL A 33 17.07 21.11 31.89
N ILE A 34 16.08 21.80 31.29
CA ILE A 34 14.85 21.19 30.77
C ILE A 34 15.17 20.12 29.73
N VAL A 35 16.06 20.40 28.78
CA VAL A 35 16.45 19.43 27.74
C VAL A 35 17.16 18.23 28.36
N LEU A 36 18.10 18.45 29.28
CA LEU A 36 18.84 17.36 29.94
C LEU A 36 17.94 16.45 30.76
N VAL A 37 17.06 17.03 31.59
CA VAL A 37 16.05 16.29 32.37
C VAL A 37 15.09 15.57 31.41
N GLY A 38 14.67 16.24 30.35
CA GLY A 38 13.82 15.70 29.31
C GLY A 38 14.40 14.48 28.62
N MET A 39 15.69 14.50 28.28
CA MET A 39 16.40 13.36 27.69
C MET A 39 16.37 12.13 28.60
N ILE A 40 16.56 12.33 29.91
CA ILE A 40 16.53 11.24 30.89
C ILE A 40 15.12 10.64 30.98
N ILE A 41 14.10 11.50 31.15
CA ILE A 41 12.70 11.07 31.25
C ILE A 41 12.24 10.37 29.96
N ALA A 42 12.49 10.98 28.80
CA ALA A 42 12.13 10.43 27.49
C ALA A 42 12.77 9.05 27.27
N LYS A 43 14.06 8.90 27.61
CA LYS A 43 14.77 7.62 27.51
C LYS A 43 14.19 6.56 28.44
N MET A 44 13.82 6.93 29.67
CA MET A 44 13.17 6.02 30.62
C MET A 44 11.81 5.54 30.12
N ILE A 45 10.96 6.46 29.66
CA ILE A 45 9.61 6.13 29.15
C ILE A 45 9.72 5.27 27.89
N ALA A 46 10.55 5.68 26.92
CA ALA A 46 10.74 4.93 25.68
C ALA A 46 11.29 3.51 25.94
N LYS A 47 12.25 3.36 26.86
CA LYS A 47 12.78 2.05 27.26
C LYS A 47 11.70 1.17 27.91
N THR A 48 10.83 1.78 28.72
CA THR A 48 9.72 1.07 29.36
C THR A 48 8.71 0.61 28.32
N LEU A 49 8.29 1.49 27.40
CA LEU A 49 7.40 1.13 26.30
C LEU A 49 8.00 0.01 25.45
N ARG A 50 9.29 0.10 25.09
CA ARG A 50 9.98 -0.94 24.33
C ARG A 50 9.83 -2.31 24.99
N LYS A 51 10.14 -2.41 26.29
CA LYS A 51 10.01 -3.66 27.05
C LYS A 51 8.57 -4.17 27.09
N LEU A 52 7.59 -3.28 27.20
CA LEU A 52 6.17 -3.66 27.17
C LEU A 52 5.78 -4.20 25.80
N MET A 53 6.23 -3.58 24.70
CA MET A 53 5.96 -4.04 23.34
C MET A 53 6.65 -5.37 23.01
N GLU A 54 7.90 -5.53 23.44
CA GLU A 54 8.64 -6.81 23.35
C GLU A 54 7.88 -7.91 24.09
N LYS A 55 7.43 -7.66 25.34
CA LYS A 55 6.63 -8.61 26.12
C LYS A 55 5.25 -8.90 25.53
N ALA A 56 4.61 -7.89 24.94
CA ALA A 56 3.33 -8.04 24.25
C ALA A 56 3.46 -8.81 22.92
N GLY A 57 4.69 -9.10 22.47
CA GLY A 57 4.94 -9.83 21.23
C GLY A 57 4.68 -9.01 19.98
N ILE A 58 4.74 -7.67 20.06
CA ILE A 58 4.55 -6.79 18.89
C ILE A 58 5.63 -7.06 17.82
N ASP A 59 6.83 -7.50 18.23
CA ASP A 59 7.91 -7.84 17.31
C ASP A 59 7.58 -9.04 16.41
N LYS A 60 6.62 -9.91 16.79
CA LYS A 60 6.13 -10.98 15.91
C LYS A 60 5.51 -10.44 14.61
N ILE A 61 4.93 -9.24 14.65
CA ILE A 61 4.42 -8.56 13.47
C ILE A 61 5.60 -8.09 12.60
N GLY A 62 6.67 -7.59 13.23
CA GLY A 62 7.92 -7.23 12.55
C GLY A 62 8.59 -8.42 11.89
N GLU A 63 8.62 -9.58 12.54
CA GLU A 63 9.13 -10.84 11.98
C GLU A 63 8.36 -11.23 10.70
N LYS A 64 7.01 -11.16 10.73
CA LYS A 64 6.19 -11.39 9.53
C LYS A 64 6.45 -10.41 8.40
N LEU A 65 6.75 -9.14 8.71
CA LEU A 65 7.17 -8.18 7.69
C LEU A 65 8.53 -8.57 7.10
N ASN A 66 9.47 -8.99 7.95
CA ASN A 66 10.78 -9.47 7.51
C ASN A 66 10.71 -10.76 6.69
N GLU A 67 9.58 -11.48 6.66
CA GLU A 67 9.35 -12.63 5.77
C GLU A 67 8.98 -12.20 4.34
N ILE A 68 8.55 -10.95 4.14
CA ILE A 68 8.17 -10.44 2.82
C ILE A 68 9.42 -10.35 1.94
N GLU A 69 9.36 -10.98 0.77
CA GLU A 69 10.49 -11.11 -0.17
C GLU A 69 11.18 -9.77 -0.49
N MET A 70 10.41 -8.69 -0.64
CA MET A 70 10.95 -7.35 -0.87
C MET A 70 11.77 -6.82 0.31
N ILE A 71 11.31 -7.08 1.54
CA ILE A 71 11.95 -6.61 2.76
C ILE A 71 13.21 -7.44 3.03
N GLN A 72 13.14 -8.76 2.85
CA GLN A 72 14.31 -9.64 2.93
C GLN A 72 15.45 -9.19 2.02
N LYS A 73 15.13 -8.81 0.78
CA LYS A 73 16.12 -8.32 -0.19
C LYS A 73 16.73 -6.97 0.16
N SER A 74 16.10 -6.20 1.05
CA SER A 74 16.57 -4.86 1.43
C SER A 74 17.67 -4.87 2.51
N ASN A 75 17.99 -6.04 3.08
CA ASN A 75 18.94 -6.20 4.20
C ASN A 75 18.58 -5.35 5.44
N ILE A 76 17.30 -5.00 5.60
CA ILE A 76 16.75 -4.25 6.72
C ILE A 76 15.99 -5.22 7.63
N GLU A 77 16.33 -5.22 8.92
CA GLU A 77 15.59 -5.97 9.94
C GLU A 77 14.59 -5.03 10.64
N ILE A 78 13.30 -5.29 10.46
CA ILE A 78 12.22 -4.51 11.08
C ILE A 78 11.94 -5.06 12.49
N LYS A 79 12.23 -4.22 13.50
CA LYS A 79 11.84 -4.44 14.91
C LYS A 79 10.87 -3.36 15.33
N LEU A 80 9.58 -3.70 15.43
CA LEU A 80 8.51 -2.74 15.69
C LEU A 80 8.60 -2.11 17.09
N SER A 81 8.94 -2.91 18.11
CA SER A 81 9.13 -2.40 19.47
C SER A 81 10.22 -1.32 19.51
N GLN A 82 11.32 -1.53 18.78
CA GLN A 82 12.40 -0.56 18.65
C GLN A 82 11.98 0.66 17.82
N LEU A 83 11.23 0.46 16.74
CA LEU A 83 10.75 1.54 15.89
C LEU A 83 9.82 2.49 16.65
N PHE A 84 8.76 1.96 17.26
CA PHE A 84 7.78 2.77 17.99
C PHE A 84 8.35 3.39 19.27
N SER A 85 9.25 2.70 19.98
CA SER A 85 9.94 3.30 21.13
C SER A 85 10.88 4.43 20.75
N LYS A 86 11.59 4.33 19.61
CA LYS A 86 12.39 5.45 19.08
C LYS A 86 11.50 6.63 18.69
N VAL A 87 10.37 6.38 18.02
CA VAL A 87 9.40 7.44 17.68
C VAL A 87 8.92 8.14 18.95
N LEU A 88 8.50 7.37 19.98
CA LEU A 88 8.09 7.96 21.26
C LEU A 88 9.20 8.78 21.93
N TYR A 89 10.44 8.29 21.91
CA TYR A 89 11.58 9.05 22.44
C TYR A 89 11.69 10.43 21.76
N TYR A 90 11.63 10.49 20.43
CA TYR A 90 11.70 11.75 19.71
C TYR A 90 10.49 12.65 19.96
N VAL A 91 9.28 12.09 20.07
CA VAL A 91 8.06 12.85 20.42
C VAL A 91 8.20 13.51 21.79
N LEU A 92 8.65 12.75 22.79
CA LEU A 92 8.88 13.30 24.13
C LEU A 92 9.98 14.36 24.11
N MET A 93 11.04 14.16 23.32
CA MET A 93 12.08 15.18 23.12
C MET A 93 11.54 16.46 22.51
N LEU A 94 10.66 16.38 21.50
CA LEU A 94 10.00 17.55 20.93
C LEU A 94 9.22 18.32 22.00
N PHE A 95 8.49 17.63 22.88
CA PHE A 95 7.79 18.27 23.99
C PHE A 95 8.73 19.07 24.91
N PHE A 96 9.87 18.50 25.29
CA PHE A 96 10.88 19.22 26.09
C PHE A 96 11.56 20.35 25.32
N LEU A 97 11.71 20.21 23.99
CA LEU A 97 12.25 21.27 23.14
C LEU A 97 11.29 22.45 23.02
N VAL A 98 9.97 22.21 22.93
CA VAL A 98 8.95 23.28 23.00
C VAL A 98 9.07 24.03 24.32
N ALA A 99 9.07 23.31 25.44
CA ALA A 99 9.20 23.93 26.77
C ALA A 99 10.51 24.72 26.93
N ALA A 100 11.62 24.22 26.40
CA ALA A 100 12.90 24.92 26.39
C ALA A 100 12.86 26.19 25.51
N ALA A 101 12.24 26.13 24.32
CA ALA A 101 12.08 27.27 23.43
C ALA A 101 11.18 28.36 24.03
N ASP A 102 10.13 27.98 24.76
CA ASP A 102 9.26 28.90 25.49
C ASP A 102 10.03 29.63 26.60
N VAL A 103 10.86 28.91 27.37
CA VAL A 103 11.74 29.52 28.39
C VAL A 103 12.77 30.47 27.79
N LEU A 104 13.28 30.15 26.60
CA LEU A 104 14.17 31.05 25.84
C LEU A 104 13.43 32.26 25.26
N ALA A 105 12.10 32.32 25.37
CA ALA A 105 11.24 33.33 24.75
C ALA A 105 11.41 33.38 23.22
N MET A 106 11.50 32.20 22.58
CA MET A 106 11.63 32.04 21.13
C MET A 106 10.34 31.47 20.52
N PRO A 107 9.26 32.27 20.39
CA PRO A 107 7.95 31.79 19.96
C PRO A 107 7.97 31.19 18.55
N ALA A 108 8.78 31.74 17.64
CA ALA A 108 8.95 31.17 16.30
C ALA A 108 9.52 29.74 16.33
N VAL A 109 10.49 29.48 17.23
CA VAL A 109 11.08 28.14 17.37
C VAL A 109 10.08 27.20 18.04
N SER A 110 9.42 27.64 19.11
CA SER A 110 8.40 26.87 19.80
C SER A 110 7.26 26.45 18.85
N GLN A 111 6.80 27.37 17.99
CA GLN A 111 5.77 27.07 17.00
C GLN A 111 6.24 26.03 15.97
N LEU A 112 7.44 26.19 15.41
CA LEU A 112 7.98 25.22 14.45
C LEU A 112 8.11 23.82 15.04
N VAL A 113 8.57 23.71 16.30
CA VAL A 113 8.68 22.41 16.99
C VAL A 113 7.29 21.85 17.30
N THR A 114 6.31 22.70 17.64
CA THR A 114 4.92 22.32 17.87
C THR A 114 4.25 21.79 16.60
N ASP A 115 4.50 22.42 15.45
CA ASP A 115 3.99 21.95 14.16
C ASP A 115 4.55 20.57 13.81
N ILE A 116 5.85 20.34 14.05
CA ILE A 116 6.47 19.02 13.90
C ILE A 116 5.84 18.01 14.87
N PHE A 117 5.64 18.38 16.14
CA PHE A 117 4.98 17.53 17.13
C PHE A 117 3.58 17.10 16.68
N ASN A 118 2.78 18.03 16.15
CA ASN A 118 1.43 17.77 15.65
C ASN A 118 1.41 16.90 14.39
N PHE A 119 2.51 16.85 13.64
CA PHE A 119 2.69 15.95 12.49
C PHE A 119 2.94 14.49 12.92
N VAL A 120 3.62 14.25 14.06
CA VAL A 120 4.03 12.90 14.46
C VAL A 120 2.86 11.91 14.67
N PRO A 121 1.74 12.27 15.31
CA PRO A 121 0.58 11.37 15.42
C PRO A 121 0.09 10.85 14.07
N ASN A 122 0.04 11.72 13.06
CA ASN A 122 -0.37 11.36 11.70
C ASN A 122 0.65 10.39 11.07
N LEU A 123 1.95 10.61 11.32
CA LEU A 123 3.00 9.70 10.86
C LEU A 123 2.92 8.32 11.52
N ILE A 124 2.55 8.25 12.80
CA ILE A 124 2.32 6.97 13.50
C ILE A 124 1.16 6.21 12.84
N VAL A 125 0.05 6.88 12.56
CA VAL A 125 -1.10 6.28 11.87
C VAL A 125 -0.70 5.80 10.47
N ALA A 126 0.06 6.60 9.72
CA ALA A 126 0.59 6.23 8.41
C ALA A 126 1.46 4.96 8.46
N LEU A 127 2.36 4.86 9.45
CA LEU A 127 3.19 3.67 9.66
C LEU A 127 2.35 2.43 10.00
N ILE A 128 1.32 2.57 10.82
CA ILE A 128 0.40 1.47 11.15
C ILE A 128 -0.33 1.00 9.88
N VAL A 129 -0.86 1.92 9.08
CA VAL A 129 -1.52 1.60 7.81
C VAL A 129 -0.57 0.90 6.86
N LEU A 130 0.67 1.37 6.75
CA LEU A 130 1.69 0.74 5.91
C LEU A 130 2.01 -0.68 6.36
N ILE A 131 2.22 -0.89 7.66
CA ILE A 131 2.51 -2.21 8.25
C ILE A 131 1.35 -3.19 7.98
N LEU A 132 0.12 -2.79 8.34
CA LEU A 132 -1.05 -3.65 8.18
C LEU A 132 -1.34 -3.92 6.71
N GLY A 133 -1.28 -2.89 5.86
CA GLY A 133 -1.53 -3.00 4.44
C GLY A 133 -0.48 -3.87 3.72
N LEU A 134 0.79 -3.81 4.12
CA LEU A 134 1.84 -4.71 3.62
C LEU A 134 1.54 -6.17 3.94
N LEU A 135 1.21 -6.46 5.20
CA LEU A 135 0.86 -7.82 5.63
C LEU A 135 -0.38 -8.34 4.91
N MET A 136 -1.40 -7.50 4.76
CA MET A 136 -2.61 -7.85 4.01
C MET A 136 -2.29 -8.12 2.54
N SER A 137 -1.45 -7.29 1.92
CA SER A 137 -1.06 -7.45 0.51
C SER A 137 -0.31 -8.76 0.29
N GLU A 138 0.62 -9.12 1.18
CA GLU A 138 1.35 -10.39 1.10
C GLU A 138 0.42 -11.59 1.38
N ALA A 139 -0.49 -11.48 2.34
CA ALA A 139 -1.48 -12.52 2.61
C ALA A 139 -2.36 -12.80 1.38
N VAL A 140 -2.86 -11.74 0.73
CA VAL A 140 -3.67 -11.85 -0.50
C VAL A 140 -2.85 -12.45 -1.64
N LYS A 141 -1.60 -12.00 -1.83
CA LYS A 141 -0.67 -12.59 -2.82
C LYS A 141 -0.50 -14.09 -2.62
N ASN A 142 -0.24 -14.52 -1.39
CA ASN A 142 0.01 -15.92 -1.07
C ASN A 142 -1.25 -16.78 -1.25
N LEU A 143 -2.41 -16.25 -0.86
CA LEU A 143 -3.70 -16.91 -1.10
C LEU A 143 -3.95 -17.09 -2.60
N VAL A 144 -3.81 -16.01 -3.39
CA VAL A 144 -4.02 -16.06 -4.84
C VAL A 144 -3.00 -16.98 -5.51
N TYR A 145 -1.72 -16.90 -5.14
CA TYR A 145 -0.68 -17.77 -5.66
C TYR A 145 -1.00 -19.25 -5.43
N THR A 146 -1.38 -19.60 -4.20
CA THR A 146 -1.69 -20.98 -3.82
C THR A 146 -2.92 -21.49 -4.56
N THR A 147 -3.98 -20.69 -4.65
CA THR A 147 -5.19 -21.04 -5.39
C THR A 147 -4.90 -21.25 -6.88
N LEU A 148 -4.23 -20.31 -7.54
CA LEU A 148 -3.91 -20.42 -8.96
C LEU A 148 -2.97 -21.60 -9.25
N LYS A 149 -2.01 -21.85 -8.35
CA LYS A 149 -1.12 -23.01 -8.46
C LYS A 149 -1.87 -24.33 -8.32
N SER A 150 -2.86 -24.41 -7.42
CA SER A 150 -3.70 -25.59 -7.25
C SER A 150 -4.56 -25.91 -8.48
N LEU A 151 -4.91 -24.87 -9.26
CA LEU A 151 -5.61 -24.98 -10.53
C LEU A 151 -4.67 -25.22 -11.72
N ALA A 152 -3.39 -25.49 -11.48
CA ALA A 152 -2.35 -25.68 -12.50
C ALA A 152 -2.23 -24.50 -13.50
N ILE A 153 -2.54 -23.28 -13.08
CA ILE A 153 -2.45 -22.09 -13.94
C ILE A 153 -0.96 -21.69 -14.07
N PRO A 154 -0.37 -21.74 -15.28
CA PRO A 154 1.07 -21.50 -15.48
C PRO A 154 1.53 -20.10 -15.03
N SER A 155 0.64 -19.12 -15.15
CA SER A 155 0.88 -17.70 -14.84
C SER A 155 0.61 -17.32 -13.38
N ALA A 156 0.37 -18.29 -12.48
CA ALA A 156 0.02 -18.06 -11.07
C ALA A 156 0.94 -17.05 -10.37
N ARG A 157 2.27 -17.19 -10.54
CA ARG A 157 3.27 -16.31 -9.91
C ARG A 157 3.18 -14.86 -10.41
N ILE A 158 2.98 -14.67 -11.71
CA ILE A 158 2.92 -13.34 -12.33
C ILE A 158 1.67 -12.61 -11.83
N ILE A 159 0.53 -13.30 -11.85
CA ILE A 159 -0.76 -12.74 -11.40
C ILE A 159 -0.71 -12.36 -9.92
N SER A 160 -0.21 -13.24 -9.06
CA SER A 160 -0.10 -12.96 -7.62
C SER A 160 0.86 -11.80 -7.34
N SER A 161 2.00 -11.74 -8.02
CA SER A 161 2.96 -10.64 -7.84
C SER A 161 2.40 -9.31 -8.34
N PHE A 162 1.73 -9.29 -9.49
CA PHE A 162 1.05 -8.09 -9.97
C PHE A 162 0.04 -7.57 -8.94
N LEU A 163 -0.78 -8.46 -8.38
CA LEU A 163 -1.75 -8.10 -7.35
C LEU A 163 -1.07 -7.54 -6.09
N PHE A 164 0.04 -8.14 -5.65
CA PHE A 164 0.82 -7.61 -4.53
C PHE A 164 1.27 -6.17 -4.78
N TYR A 165 1.90 -5.89 -5.92
CA TYR A 165 2.39 -4.55 -6.24
C TYR A 165 1.26 -3.55 -6.42
N PHE A 166 0.13 -3.98 -6.99
CA PHE A 166 -1.08 -3.16 -7.10
C PHE A 166 -1.65 -2.79 -5.72
N LEU A 167 -1.72 -3.74 -4.79
CA LEU A 167 -2.17 -3.45 -3.43
C LEU A 167 -1.15 -2.59 -2.67
N LEU A 168 0.14 -2.88 -2.84
CA LEU A 168 1.24 -2.14 -2.22
C LEU A 168 1.20 -0.65 -2.57
N ILE A 169 1.03 -0.31 -3.85
CA ILE A 169 0.98 1.10 -4.26
C ILE A 169 -0.24 1.82 -3.66
N ASN A 170 -1.38 1.14 -3.56
CA ASN A 170 -2.58 1.69 -2.93
C ASN A 170 -2.39 1.89 -1.41
N VAL A 171 -1.78 0.92 -0.73
CA VAL A 171 -1.42 1.02 0.70
C VAL A 171 -0.45 2.17 0.92
N PHE A 172 0.54 2.33 0.04
CA PHE A 172 1.52 3.41 0.13
C PHE A 172 0.86 4.79 -0.04
N VAL A 173 0.00 4.95 -1.05
CA VAL A 173 -0.79 6.19 -1.24
C VAL A 173 -1.66 6.46 -0.02
N SER A 174 -2.36 5.45 0.51
CA SER A 174 -3.17 5.58 1.71
C SER A 174 -2.33 6.02 2.93
N ALA A 175 -1.16 5.42 3.15
CA ALA A 175 -0.26 5.79 4.23
C ALA A 175 0.21 7.26 4.09
N LEU A 176 0.56 7.70 2.88
CA LEU A 176 0.93 9.09 2.62
C LEU A 176 -0.22 10.07 2.88
N THR A 177 -1.46 9.71 2.53
CA THR A 177 -2.66 10.49 2.87
C THR A 177 -2.81 10.63 4.38
N GLN A 178 -2.62 9.54 5.12
CA GLN A 178 -2.70 9.57 6.59
C GLN A 178 -1.59 10.39 7.23
N ALA A 179 -0.41 10.46 6.59
CA ALA A 179 0.67 11.33 7.04
C ALA A 179 0.36 12.83 6.83
N LYS A 180 -0.74 13.19 6.17
CA LYS A 180 -1.10 14.59 5.80
C LYS A 180 -0.03 15.29 4.96
N ILE A 181 0.76 14.52 4.23
CA ILE A 181 1.66 15.08 3.22
C ILE A 181 0.78 15.49 2.05
N ASN A 182 0.97 16.71 1.53
CA ASN A 182 0.24 17.17 0.35
C ASN A 182 0.66 16.35 -0.88
N ILE A 183 -0.05 15.25 -1.11
CA ILE A 183 0.16 14.32 -2.21
C ILE A 183 -0.96 14.40 -3.24
N GLU A 184 -1.80 15.43 -3.21
CA GLU A 184 -2.98 15.49 -4.08
C GLU A 184 -2.61 15.38 -5.56
N PHE A 185 -1.59 16.14 -5.99
CA PHE A 185 -1.03 16.03 -7.34
C PHE A 185 -0.55 14.60 -7.63
N LEU A 186 0.20 13.98 -6.71
CA LEU A 186 0.73 12.63 -6.89
C LEU A 186 -0.39 11.58 -6.96
N SER A 187 -1.37 11.62 -6.06
CA SER A 187 -2.49 10.68 -6.03
C SER A 187 -3.39 10.82 -7.26
N GLN A 188 -3.63 12.04 -7.73
CA GLN A 188 -4.42 12.28 -8.95
C GLN A 188 -3.72 11.67 -10.17
N ASN A 189 -2.42 11.95 -10.35
CA ASN A 189 -1.65 11.40 -11.47
C ASN A 189 -1.54 9.86 -11.40
N LEU A 190 -1.31 9.29 -10.22
CA LEU A 190 -1.28 7.83 -10.04
C LEU A 190 -2.63 7.19 -10.35
N THR A 191 -3.74 7.80 -9.91
CA THR A 191 -5.09 7.31 -10.20
C THR A 191 -5.38 7.33 -11.70
N VAL A 192 -5.00 8.40 -12.40
CA VAL A 192 -5.15 8.50 -13.86
C VAL A 192 -4.28 7.46 -14.58
N LEU A 193 -3.02 7.28 -14.16
CA LEU A 193 -2.12 6.30 -14.76
C LEU A 193 -2.64 4.87 -14.58
N ILE A 194 -3.04 4.51 -13.35
CA ILE A 194 -3.58 3.19 -13.02
C ILE A 194 -4.91 2.98 -13.72
N GLY A 195 -5.82 3.96 -13.64
CA GLY A 195 -7.13 3.90 -14.30
C GLY A 195 -6.99 3.75 -15.82
N GLY A 196 -6.07 4.50 -16.44
CA GLY A 196 -5.74 4.37 -17.86
C GLY A 196 -5.17 3.00 -18.21
N ALA A 197 -4.22 2.49 -17.43
CA ALA A 197 -3.67 1.15 -17.63
C ALA A 197 -4.74 0.05 -17.49
N VAL A 198 -5.55 0.11 -16.42
CA VAL A 198 -6.65 -0.85 -16.18
C VAL A 198 -7.66 -0.78 -17.31
N MET A 199 -8.02 0.40 -17.81
CA MET A 199 -8.90 0.54 -18.98
C MET A 199 -8.27 -0.05 -20.24
N ALA A 200 -7.00 0.25 -20.53
CA ALA A 200 -6.31 -0.28 -21.70
C ALA A 200 -6.23 -1.82 -21.66
N PHE A 201 -5.85 -2.39 -20.51
CA PHE A 201 -5.83 -3.84 -20.30
C PHE A 201 -7.22 -4.46 -20.36
N GLY A 202 -8.22 -3.83 -19.72
CA GLY A 202 -9.59 -4.32 -19.70
C GLY A 202 -10.20 -4.39 -21.11
N ILE A 203 -10.04 -3.33 -21.90
CA ILE A 203 -10.50 -3.28 -23.28
C ILE A 203 -9.69 -4.25 -24.16
N GLY A 204 -8.36 -4.19 -24.08
CA GLY A 204 -7.49 -5.01 -24.92
C GLY A 204 -7.68 -6.50 -24.68
N TYR A 205 -7.67 -6.93 -23.41
CA TYR A 205 -7.87 -8.33 -23.05
C TYR A 205 -9.33 -8.76 -23.26
N GLY A 206 -10.30 -7.88 -23.00
CA GLY A 206 -11.72 -8.16 -23.25
C GLY A 206 -12.00 -8.44 -24.73
N LEU A 207 -11.43 -7.64 -25.63
CA LEU A 207 -11.54 -7.86 -27.07
C LEU A 207 -10.77 -9.13 -27.51
N ALA A 208 -9.55 -9.33 -27.02
CA ALA A 208 -8.72 -10.48 -27.37
C ALA A 208 -9.29 -11.83 -26.86
N SER A 209 -10.04 -11.83 -25.76
CA SER A 209 -10.62 -13.05 -25.15
C SER A 209 -12.05 -13.32 -25.58
N LYS A 210 -12.64 -12.49 -26.45
CA LYS A 210 -14.04 -12.59 -26.89
C LYS A 210 -14.41 -14.00 -27.36
N ASP A 211 -13.58 -14.61 -28.21
CA ASP A 211 -13.88 -15.92 -28.79
C ASP A 211 -13.80 -17.05 -27.76
N VAL A 212 -12.83 -16.98 -26.84
CA VAL A 212 -12.68 -17.97 -25.76
C VAL A 212 -13.89 -17.92 -24.83
N ILE A 213 -14.32 -16.70 -24.43
CA ILE A 213 -15.50 -16.51 -23.58
C ILE A 213 -16.77 -16.95 -24.29
N ALA A 214 -16.92 -16.67 -25.59
CA ALA A 214 -18.08 -17.11 -26.37
C ALA A 214 -18.19 -18.64 -26.40
N ASN A 215 -17.08 -19.35 -26.61
CA ASN A 215 -17.03 -20.82 -26.57
C ASN A 215 -17.37 -21.37 -25.17
N PHE A 216 -16.81 -20.77 -24.12
CA PHE A 216 -17.07 -21.20 -22.74
C PHE A 216 -18.54 -21.00 -22.36
N MET A 217 -19.14 -19.85 -22.71
CA MET A 217 -20.57 -19.60 -22.51
C MET A 217 -21.42 -20.58 -23.31
N ALA A 218 -21.07 -20.84 -24.57
CA ALA A 218 -21.77 -21.80 -25.40
C ALA A 218 -21.78 -23.20 -24.76
N SER A 219 -20.67 -23.65 -24.17
CA SER A 219 -20.60 -24.92 -23.43
C SER A 219 -21.65 -25.02 -22.31
N PHE A 220 -21.87 -23.95 -21.54
CA PHE A 220 -22.91 -23.94 -20.51
C PHE A 220 -24.34 -24.03 -21.07
N TYR A 221 -24.61 -23.39 -22.21
CA TYR A 221 -25.95 -23.36 -22.81
C TYR A 221 -26.27 -24.56 -23.72
N SER A 222 -25.25 -25.28 -24.18
CA SER A 222 -25.39 -26.39 -25.13
C SER A 222 -25.27 -27.78 -24.49
N LYS A 223 -24.88 -27.84 -23.21
CA LYS A 223 -24.59 -29.08 -22.45
C LYS A 223 -25.65 -30.19 -22.57
N ASP A 224 -26.94 -29.83 -22.67
CA ASP A 224 -28.05 -30.79 -22.73
C ASP A 224 -28.71 -30.88 -24.11
N LYS A 225 -28.19 -30.15 -25.12
CA LYS A 225 -28.80 -30.08 -26.46
C LYS A 225 -28.29 -31.15 -27.41
N VAL A 226 -27.03 -31.57 -27.28
CA VAL A 226 -26.39 -32.63 -28.06
C VAL A 226 -25.55 -33.51 -27.14
N LYS A 227 -25.38 -34.77 -27.51
CA LYS A 227 -24.64 -35.77 -26.74
C LYS A 227 -23.62 -36.49 -27.63
N LEU A 228 -22.64 -37.12 -26.97
CA LEU A 228 -21.74 -38.07 -27.63
C LEU A 228 -22.58 -39.18 -28.28
N GLY A 229 -22.29 -39.46 -29.55
CA GLY A 229 -23.01 -40.43 -30.38
C GLY A 229 -24.20 -39.85 -31.16
N ASP A 230 -24.59 -38.59 -30.96
CA ASP A 230 -25.65 -37.99 -31.77
C ASP A 230 -25.14 -37.78 -33.21
N MET A 231 -25.97 -38.13 -34.19
CA MET A 231 -25.76 -37.74 -35.60
C MET A 231 -26.27 -36.32 -35.80
N VAL A 232 -25.38 -35.42 -36.18
CA VAL A 232 -25.69 -33.99 -36.31
C VAL A 232 -25.20 -33.40 -37.61
N THR A 233 -25.84 -32.32 -38.04
CA THR A 233 -25.31 -31.39 -39.04
C THR A 233 -25.13 -30.01 -38.43
N ILE A 234 -23.88 -29.54 -38.39
CA ILE A 234 -23.49 -28.23 -37.83
C ILE A 234 -22.58 -27.53 -38.84
N ASP A 235 -22.93 -26.31 -39.24
CA ASP A 235 -22.19 -25.52 -40.24
C ASP A 235 -21.90 -26.31 -41.55
N GLY A 236 -22.86 -27.13 -41.97
CA GLY A 236 -22.76 -27.98 -43.16
C GLY A 236 -21.91 -29.25 -43.00
N VAL A 237 -21.36 -29.52 -41.81
CA VAL A 237 -20.61 -30.74 -41.48
C VAL A 237 -21.58 -31.76 -40.88
N GLU A 238 -21.78 -32.88 -41.55
CA GLU A 238 -22.61 -34.00 -41.10
C GLU A 238 -21.75 -35.16 -40.60
N GLY A 239 -22.10 -35.71 -39.44
CA GLY A 239 -21.42 -36.86 -38.86
C GLY A 239 -21.81 -37.14 -37.41
N GLU A 240 -21.09 -38.05 -36.77
CA GLU A 240 -21.32 -38.45 -35.37
C GLU A 240 -20.44 -37.64 -34.42
N ILE A 241 -21.01 -37.15 -33.31
CA ILE A 241 -20.21 -36.48 -32.27
C ILE A 241 -19.41 -37.54 -31.49
N ILE A 242 -18.08 -37.49 -31.60
CA ILE A 242 -17.18 -38.44 -30.93
C ILE A 242 -16.44 -37.86 -29.72
N ASP A 243 -16.34 -36.54 -29.61
CA ASP A 243 -15.75 -35.86 -28.45
C ASP A 243 -16.44 -34.52 -28.18
N LEU A 244 -16.51 -34.13 -26.91
CA LEU A 244 -17.14 -32.90 -26.45
C LEU A 244 -16.38 -32.35 -25.23
N ASP A 245 -15.70 -31.22 -25.40
CA ASP A 245 -14.98 -30.53 -24.32
C ASP A 245 -15.66 -29.20 -23.93
N ARG A 246 -14.97 -28.27 -23.24
CA ARG A 246 -15.53 -26.97 -22.82
C ARG A 246 -15.43 -25.85 -23.85
N THR A 247 -14.75 -26.11 -24.96
CA THR A 247 -14.35 -25.13 -25.97
C THR A 247 -14.65 -25.60 -27.40
N SER A 248 -14.67 -26.91 -27.63
CA SER A 248 -14.85 -27.52 -28.93
C SER A 248 -15.65 -28.83 -28.85
N LEU A 249 -16.15 -29.26 -30.00
CA LEU A 249 -16.73 -30.58 -30.23
C LEU A 249 -16.09 -31.20 -31.47
N THR A 250 -15.96 -32.52 -31.50
CA THR A 250 -15.37 -33.25 -32.63
C THR A 250 -16.42 -34.11 -33.31
N ILE A 251 -16.64 -33.88 -34.61
CA ILE A 251 -17.53 -34.65 -35.47
C ILE A 251 -16.69 -35.61 -36.31
N ASN A 252 -17.01 -36.90 -36.26
CA ASN A 252 -16.44 -37.90 -37.15
C ASN A 252 -17.28 -37.99 -38.43
N THR A 253 -16.64 -37.71 -39.57
CA THR A 253 -17.24 -37.82 -40.91
C THR A 253 -16.65 -39.03 -41.65
N ASP A 254 -17.20 -39.38 -42.81
CA ASP A 254 -16.70 -40.49 -43.63
C ASP A 254 -15.22 -40.36 -44.05
N LYS A 255 -14.69 -39.13 -44.10
CA LYS A 255 -13.35 -38.83 -44.63
C LYS A 255 -12.37 -38.30 -43.60
N SER A 256 -12.85 -37.70 -42.51
CA SER A 256 -12.02 -37.01 -41.53
C SER A 256 -12.75 -36.71 -40.22
N GLN A 257 -11.99 -36.41 -39.17
CA GLN A 257 -12.51 -35.80 -37.96
C GLN A 257 -12.45 -34.27 -38.09
N VAL A 258 -13.56 -33.60 -37.77
CA VAL A 258 -13.69 -32.14 -37.86
C VAL A 258 -13.92 -31.58 -36.46
N ILE A 259 -13.06 -30.65 -36.04
CA ILE A 259 -13.15 -29.97 -34.75
C ILE A 259 -13.87 -28.64 -34.96
N LEU A 260 -15.01 -28.46 -34.28
CA LEU A 260 -15.81 -27.23 -34.35
C LEU A 260 -15.79 -26.50 -33.00
N PRO A 261 -15.60 -25.17 -32.98
CA PRO A 261 -15.70 -24.38 -31.75
C PRO A 261 -17.14 -24.38 -31.24
N LEU A 262 -17.34 -24.53 -29.93
CA LEU A 262 -18.68 -24.62 -29.34
C LEU A 262 -19.54 -23.37 -29.55
N SER A 263 -18.95 -22.21 -29.76
CA SER A 263 -19.67 -20.97 -30.09
C SER A 263 -20.61 -21.14 -31.27
N LYS A 264 -20.24 -22.00 -32.24
CA LYS A 264 -21.05 -22.37 -33.40
C LYS A 264 -22.40 -23.00 -33.04
N MET A 265 -22.47 -23.70 -31.90
CA MET A 265 -23.72 -24.28 -31.41
C MET A 265 -24.76 -23.23 -30.96
N THR A 266 -24.30 -22.01 -30.69
CA THR A 266 -25.19 -20.91 -30.26
C THR A 266 -25.44 -19.90 -31.37
N SER A 267 -24.57 -19.84 -32.38
CA SER A 267 -24.71 -18.90 -33.50
C SER A 267 -25.38 -19.51 -34.72
N ASP A 268 -25.23 -20.82 -34.95
CA ASP A 268 -25.61 -21.47 -36.20
C ASP A 268 -26.75 -22.49 -35.99
N LYS A 269 -27.44 -22.86 -37.09
CA LYS A 269 -28.49 -23.88 -37.07
C LYS A 269 -27.87 -25.25 -36.77
N ILE A 270 -28.46 -25.98 -35.82
CA ILE A 270 -28.10 -27.37 -35.50
C ILE A 270 -29.24 -28.27 -35.94
N GLU A 271 -28.93 -29.30 -36.73
CA GLU A 271 -29.85 -30.39 -37.04
C GLU A 271 -29.39 -31.65 -36.30
N ILE A 272 -30.31 -32.26 -35.54
CA ILE A 272 -30.08 -33.54 -34.85
C ILE A 272 -30.92 -34.58 -35.55
N HIS A 273 -30.26 -35.55 -36.18
CA HIS A 273 -30.91 -36.59 -36.95
C HIS A 273 -31.43 -37.66 -35.99
N LYS A 274 -32.71 -37.99 -36.08
CA LYS A 274 -33.28 -39.11 -35.33
C LYS A 274 -33.07 -40.37 -36.16
N GLY A 275 -32.34 -41.33 -35.60
CA GLY A 275 -32.27 -42.70 -36.10
C GLY A 275 -33.61 -43.43 -35.98
#